data_AF-A0A1C5MG88-F1
#
_entry.id   AF-A0A1C5MG88-F1
#
_cell.length_a   1.000
_cell.length_b   1.000
_cell.length_c   1.000
_cell.angle_alpha   90.00
_cell.angle_beta   90.00
_cell.angle_gamma   90.00
#
_symmetry.space_group_name_H-M   'P 1'
#
loop_
_entity.id
_entity.type
_entity.pdbx_description
1 polymer ?
#
loop_
_entity_poly.entity_id
_entity_poly.type
_entity_poly.pdbx_seq_one_letter_code
_entity_poly.pdbx_strand_id
1 'polypeptide(L)' 'MKCSISTYYKILDAELYDFDDGYMQLNVDIDTKNIDLEEYVSMQKKSIADMCNVPEEKVIPISRLEYETYTDE' A
#
# COMPACT_ATOMS: atom_id res chain seq x y z
N MET A 1 -0.21 4.05 23.58
CA MET A 1 1.04 4.40 22.87
C MET A 1 0.59 4.65 21.47
N LYS A 2 0.70 5.89 20.99
CA LYS A 2 0.34 6.21 19.61
C LYS A 2 1.51 5.81 18.74
N CYS A 3 1.29 4.85 17.86
CA CYS A 3 2.27 4.41 16.88
C CYS A 3 1.70 4.72 15.49
N SER A 4 2.56 5.18 14.57
CA SER A 4 2.18 5.35 13.18
C SER A 4 2.76 4.20 12.37
N ILE A 5 1.94 3.58 11.53
CA ILE A 5 2.37 2.55 10.60
C ILE A 5 2.28 3.10 9.19
N SER A 6 3.36 2.91 8.45
CA SER A 6 3.44 3.21 7.02
C SER A 6 3.58 1.92 6.24
N THR A 7 2.74 1.75 5.24
CA THR A 7 2.74 0.62 4.31
C THR A 7 2.87 1.13 2.88
N TYR A 8 3.63 0.41 2.06
CA TYR A 8 4.02 0.85 0.73
C TYR A 8 3.63 -0.22 -0.29
N TYR A 9 3.11 0.21 -1.43
CA TYR A 9 2.59 -0.68 -2.46
C TYR A 9 3.03 -0.23 -3.85
N LYS A 10 3.34 -1.21 -4.69
CA LYS A 10 3.37 -1.08 -6.15
C LYS A 10 2.04 -1.59 -6.71
N ILE A 11 1.44 -0.84 -7.63
CA ILE A 11 0.17 -1.17 -8.27
C ILE A 11 0.43 -1.33 -9.77
N LEU A 12 0.06 -2.49 -10.33
CA LEU A 12 0.23 -2.80 -11.73
C LEU A 12 -1.08 -2.67 -12.51
N ASP A 13 -0.99 -2.27 -13.78
CA ASP A 13 -2.11 -2.23 -14.75
C ASP A 13 -3.32 -1.40 -14.31
N ALA A 14 -3.13 -0.44 -13.41
CA ALA A 14 -4.19 0.44 -12.96
C ALA A 14 -4.33 1.63 -13.90
N GLU A 15 -5.55 1.86 -14.41
CA GLU A 15 -5.89 3.02 -15.26
C GLU A 15 -5.57 4.34 -14.57
N LEU A 16 -5.68 4.39 -13.23
CA LEU A 16 -5.31 5.56 -12.42
C LEU A 16 -3.86 6.03 -12.65
N TYR A 17 -2.98 5.11 -13.04
CA TYR A 17 -1.57 5.37 -13.31
C TYR A 17 -1.25 5.22 -14.81
N ASP A 18 -2.22 5.47 -15.69
CA ASP A 18 -2.07 5.35 -17.15
C ASP A 18 -1.54 3.96 -17.60
N PHE A 19 -1.86 2.92 -16.82
CA PHE A 19 -1.35 1.54 -16.98
C PHE A 19 0.16 1.37 -16.79
N ASP A 20 0.88 2.41 -16.36
CA ASP A 20 2.26 2.31 -15.87
C ASP A 20 2.29 1.79 -14.41
N ASP A 21 3.50 1.59 -13.90
CA ASP A 21 3.73 1.22 -12.51
C ASP A 21 3.29 2.35 -11.56
N GLY A 22 2.22 2.09 -10.80
CA GLY A 22 1.76 2.98 -9.75
C GLY A 22 2.44 2.71 -8.41
N TYR A 23 2.62 3.75 -7.59
CA TYR A 23 3.16 3.64 -6.24
C TYR A 23 2.24 4.34 -5.24
N MET A 24 2.00 3.70 -4.09
CA MET A 24 1.14 4.24 -3.04
C MET A 24 1.73 4.01 -1.65
N GLN A 25 1.77 5.08 -0.85
CA GLN A 25 2.03 5.03 0.58
C GLN A 25 0.73 5.25 1.35
N LEU A 26 0.46 4.40 2.33
CA LEU A 26 -0.61 4.60 3.32
C LEU A 26 -0.01 4.77 4.70
N ASN A 27 -0.43 5.82 5.40
CA ASN A 27 -0.02 6.11 6.78
C ASN A 27 -1.24 6.07 7.70
N VAL A 28 -1.15 5.33 8.80
CA VAL A 28 -2.21 5.25 9.81
C VAL A 28 -1.64 5.53 11.19
N ASP A 29 -2.38 6.30 11.99
CA ASP A 29 -2.14 6.45 13.41
C ASP A 29 -2.97 5.42 14.19
N ILE A 30 -2.29 4.59 14.99
CA ILE A 30 -2.91 3.49 15.73
C ILE A 30 -2.79 3.79 17.22
N ASP A 31 -3.92 3.66 17.93
CA ASP A 31 -4.03 3.79 19.38
C ASP A 31 -4.31 2.46 20.07
N THR A 32 -3.82 1.36 19.49
CA THR A 32 -3.97 0.00 20.04
C THR A 32 -2.61 -0.57 20.43
N LYS A 33 -2.60 -1.41 21.46
CA LYS A 33 -1.39 -2.13 21.90
C LYS A 33 -1.15 -3.41 21.08
N ASN A 34 -2.20 -3.94 20.45
CA ASN A 34 -2.19 -5.20 19.70
C ASN A 34 -2.85 -4.94 18.35
N ILE A 35 -2.04 -4.80 17.32
CA ILE A 35 -2.50 -4.80 15.93
C ILE A 35 -2.04 -6.10 15.28
N ASP A 36 -2.95 -6.77 14.58
CA ASP A 36 -2.59 -7.84 13.67
C ASP A 36 -2.13 -7.19 12.35
N LEU A 37 -0.82 -7.22 12.11
CA LEU A 37 -0.23 -6.59 10.93
C LEU A 37 -0.56 -7.36 9.65
N GLU A 38 -0.75 -8.68 9.72
CA GLU A 38 -1.07 -9.50 8.55
C GLU A 38 -2.51 -9.23 8.10
N GLU A 39 -3.44 -9.20 9.04
CA GLU A 39 -4.83 -8.83 8.76
C GLU A 39 -4.92 -7.39 8.23
N TYR A 40 -4.18 -6.46 8.84
CA TYR A 40 -4.14 -5.06 8.41
C TYR A 40 -3.63 -4.89 6.97
N VAL A 41 -2.52 -5.54 6.61
CA VAL A 41 -1.98 -5.51 5.25
C VAL A 41 -2.96 -6.16 4.26
N SER A 42 -3.61 -7.28 4.64
CA SER A 42 -4.62 -7.92 3.78
C SER A 42 -5.80 -7.01 3.50
N MET A 43 -6.32 -6.30 4.51
CA MET A 43 -7.41 -5.33 4.35
C MET A 43 -7.01 -4.15 3.46
N GLN A 44 -5.79 -3.64 3.62
CA GLN A 44 -5.29 -2.55 2.78
C GLN A 44 -5.14 -2.99 1.32
N LYS A 45 -4.58 -4.18 1.06
CA LYS A 45 -4.45 -4.70 -0.30
C LYS A 45 -5.80 -4.75 -1.02
N LYS A 46 -6.84 -5.25 -0.34
CA LYS A 46 -8.21 -5.28 -0.86
C LYS A 46 -8.74 -3.88 -1.17
N SER A 47 -8.60 -2.97 -0.22
CA SER A 47 -9.06 -1.59 -0.37
C SER A 47 -8.37 -0.87 -1.54
N ILE A 48 -7.07 -1.07 -1.72
CA ILE A 48 -6.30 -0.49 -2.84
C ILE A 48 -6.73 -1.13 -4.16
N ALA A 49 -6.89 -2.46 -4.20
CA ALA A 49 -7.33 -3.19 -5.39
C ALA A 49 -8.70 -2.68 -5.87
N ASP A 50 -9.66 -2.55 -4.94
CA ASP A 50 -10.99 -1.99 -5.22
C ASP A 50 -10.91 -0.53 -5.70
N MET A 51 -10.09 0.31 -5.05
CA MET A 51 -9.92 1.72 -5.40
C MET A 51 -9.28 1.91 -6.79
N CYS A 52 -8.27 1.09 -7.11
CA CYS A 52 -7.56 1.12 -8.39
C CYS A 52 -8.26 0.30 -9.49
N ASN A 53 -9.35 -0.41 -9.17
CA ASN A 53 -10.07 -1.30 -10.07
C ASN A 53 -9.15 -2.37 -10.72
N VAL A 54 -8.29 -3.00 -9.91
CA VAL A 54 -7.38 -4.08 -10.33
C VAL A 54 -7.53 -5.31 -9.44
N PRO A 55 -7.15 -6.52 -9.89
CA PRO A 55 -7.06 -7.69 -9.01
C PRO A 55 -6.10 -7.49 -7.83
N GLU A 56 -6.36 -8.14 -6.70
CA GLU A 56 -5.50 -8.05 -5.49
C GLU A 56 -4.05 -8.48 -5.74
N GLU A 57 -3.80 -9.36 -6.72
CA GLU A 57 -2.46 -9.82 -7.10
C GLU A 57 -1.64 -8.71 -7.78
N LYS A 58 -2.30 -7.68 -8.30
CA LYS A 58 -1.67 -6.50 -8.92
C LYS A 58 -1.29 -5.43 -7.89
N VAL A 59 -1.69 -5.61 -6.63
CA VAL A 59 -1.26 -4.79 -5.49
C VAL A 59 -0.14 -5.53 -4.77
N ILE A 60 1.09 -5.05 -4.91
CA ILE A 60 2.31 -5.71 -4.41
C ILE A 60 2.84 -4.90 -3.23
N PRO A 61 2.86 -5.45 -2.00
CA PRO A 61 3.56 -4.81 -0.89
C PRO A 61 5.05 -4.68 -1.22
N ILE A 62 5.61 -3.49 -1.04
CA ILE A 62 7.03 -3.21 -1.25
C ILE A 62 7.63 -2.60 0.01
N SER A 63 8.97 -2.59 0.07
CA SER A 63 9.68 -1.89 1.13
C SER A 63 9.62 -0.37 0.93
N ARG A 64 9.85 0.37 2.03
CA ARG A 64 10.03 1.83 1.97
C ARG A 64 11.14 2.24 1.01
N LEU A 65 12.26 1.50 1.02
CA LEU A 65 13.42 1.81 0.17
C LEU A 65 13.09 1.66 -1.32
N GLU A 66 12.36 0.60 -1.69
CA GLU A 66 11.88 0.43 -3.07
C GLU A 66 10.94 1.56 -3.46
N TYR A 67 9.99 1.92 -2.59
CA TYR A 67 9.09 3.06 -2.84
C TYR A 67 9.88 4.35 -3.11
N GLU A 68 10.77 4.74 -2.18
CA GLU A 68 11.61 5.94 -2.31
C GLU A 68 12.46 5.91 -3.60
N THR A 69 13.00 4.76 -3.99
CA THR A 69 13.79 4.62 -5.23
C THR A 69 13.00 4.93 -6.50
N TYR A 70 11.69 4.66 -6.51
CA TYR A 70 10.84 4.84 -7.68
C TYR A 70 9.99 6.11 -7.64
N THR A 71 9.88 6.76 -6.47
CA THR A 71 9.06 7.98 -6.30
C THR A 71 9.86 9.23 -5.98
N ASP A 72 11.11 9.13 -5.51
CA ASP A 72 11.95 10.30 -5.31
C ASP A 72 12.55 10.74 -6.66
N GLU A 73 12.10 11.90 -7.15
CA GLU A 73 12.74 12.65 -8.26
C GLU A 73 14.03 13.36 -7.80
#